data_AF-A0A958IU13-F1
#
_entry.id   AF-A0A958IU13-F1
#
_cell.length_a   1.000
_cell.length_b   1.000
_cell.length_c   1.000
_cell.angle_alpha   90.00
_cell.angle_beta   90.00
_cell.angle_gamma   90.00
#
_symmetry.space_group_name_H-M   'P 1'
#
loop_
_entity.id
_entity.type
_entity.pdbx_description
1 polymer ?
#
loop_
_entity_poly.entity_id
_entity_poly.type
_entity_poly.pdbx_seq_one_letter_code
_entity_poly.pdbx_strand_id
1 'polypeptide(L)' 'IDPAKKSAAISEIFKWFRGDFESGGATVRDFINRYLNEDIPGDFTITFYSYDWQLNDSQP' A
#
# COMPACT_ATOMS: atom_id res chain seq x y z
N ILE A 1 4.88 -4.30 7.70
CA ILE A 1 6.17 -4.52 7.00
C ILE A 1 6.70 -5.90 7.43
N ASP A 2 7.20 -6.71 6.50
CA ASP A 2 7.78 -8.04 6.75
C ASP A 2 9.28 -8.01 6.38
N PRO A 3 10.18 -7.83 7.38
CA PRO A 3 11.62 -7.75 7.14
C PRO A 3 12.23 -9.06 6.62
N ALA A 4 11.72 -10.21 7.07
CA ALA A 4 12.24 -11.52 6.66
C ALA A 4 12.00 -11.77 5.16
N LYS A 5 10.87 -11.28 4.64
CA LYS A 5 10.52 -11.39 3.22
C LYS A 5 10.94 -10.17 2.39
N LYS A 6 11.56 -9.15 3.00
CA LYS A 6 11.83 -7.84 2.37
C LYS A 6 10.61 -7.31 1.60
N SER A 7 9.45 -7.32 2.25
CA SER A 7 8.20 -6.88 1.62
C SER A 7 7.34 -6.03 2.54
N ALA A 8 6.52 -5.17 1.94
CA ALA A 8 5.50 -4.41 2.64
C ALA A 8 4.17 -4.59 1.90
N ALA A 9 3.23 -5.27 2.56
CA ALA A 9 1.86 -5.36 2.09
C ALA A 9 1.13 -4.07 2.46
N ILE A 10 0.64 -3.37 1.45
CA ILE A 10 -0.13 -2.14 1.58
C ILE A 10 -1.52 -2.33 0.96
N SER A 11 -2.37 -1.37 1.20
CA SER A 11 -3.76 -1.45 0.77
C SER A 11 -3.94 -1.31 -0.75
N GLU A 12 -4.89 -2.05 -1.33
CA GLU A 12 -5.24 -1.98 -2.77
C GLU A 12 -5.71 -0.59 -3.23
N ILE A 13 -6.15 0.30 -2.34
CA ILE A 13 -6.43 1.72 -2.70
C ILE A 13 -5.20 2.39 -3.33
N PHE A 14 -3.99 2.10 -2.84
CA PHE A 14 -2.77 2.66 -3.43
C PHE A 14 -2.48 2.11 -4.84
N LYS A 15 -3.09 0.97 -5.21
CA LYS A 15 -3.06 0.42 -6.56
C LYS A 15 -4.13 1.10 -7.44
N TRP A 16 -5.36 1.23 -6.96
CA TRP A 16 -6.47 1.80 -7.74
C TRP A 16 -6.33 3.30 -7.98
N PHE A 17 -5.88 4.03 -6.96
CA PHE A 17 -5.76 5.49 -6.97
C PHE A 17 -4.30 5.93 -7.03
N ARG A 18 -3.44 5.14 -7.68
CA ARG A 18 -2.00 5.40 -7.75
C ARG A 18 -1.67 6.84 -8.17
N GLY A 19 -2.40 7.40 -9.13
CA GLY A 19 -2.19 8.78 -9.60
C GLY A 19 -2.38 9.86 -8.52
N ASP A 20 -3.23 9.60 -7.52
CA ASP A 20 -3.45 10.54 -6.41
C ASP A 20 -2.28 10.53 -5.40
N PHE A 21 -1.51 9.44 -5.37
CA PHE A 21 -0.40 9.24 -4.45
C PHE A 21 0.97 9.47 -5.09
N GLU A 22 1.07 9.43 -6.43
CA GLU A 22 2.30 9.62 -7.20
C GLU A 22 2.38 11.01 -7.84
N SER A 23 2.30 12.06 -7.01
CA SER A 23 2.39 13.45 -7.49
C SER A 23 3.81 14.02 -7.38
N GLY A 24 4.20 14.86 -8.36
CA GLY A 24 5.46 15.62 -8.31
C GLY A 24 6.72 14.76 -8.37
N GLY A 25 6.64 13.54 -8.89
CA GLY A 25 7.76 12.59 -8.95
C GLY A 25 7.95 11.75 -7.69
N ALA A 26 7.09 11.90 -6.68
CA ALA A 26 7.04 11.01 -5.52
C ALA A 26 6.36 9.67 -5.88
N THR A 27 6.78 8.60 -5.21
CA THR A 27 6.17 7.28 -5.32
C THR A 27 5.13 7.03 -4.23
N VAL A 28 4.31 5.99 -4.38
CA VAL A 28 3.45 5.48 -3.29
C VAL A 28 4.25 5.20 -2.02
N ARG A 29 5.47 4.67 -2.14
CA ARG A 29 6.35 4.41 -0.99
C ARG A 29 6.68 5.72 -0.27
N ASP A 30 7.08 6.74 -1.02
CA ASP A 30 7.40 8.05 -0.47
C ASP A 30 6.18 8.67 0.21
N PHE A 31 5.00 8.53 -0.41
CA PHE A 31 3.74 8.98 0.20
C PHE A 31 3.51 8.33 1.56
N ILE A 32 3.64 6.99 1.65
CA ILE A 32 3.35 6.20 2.85
C ILE A 32 4.38 6.48 3.95
N ASN A 33 5.67 6.54 3.61
CA ASN A 33 6.75 6.76 4.57
C ASN A 33 6.57 8.07 5.38
N ARG A 34 5.92 9.09 4.81
CA ARG A 34 5.56 10.33 5.55
C ARG A 34 4.67 10.11 6.78
N TYR A 35 3.99 8.97 6.86
CA TYR A 35 3.03 8.65 7.92
C TYR A 35 3.45 7.43 8.76
N LEU A 36 4.63 6.87 8.53
CA LEU A 36 5.15 5.74 9.31
C LEU A 36 6.15 6.23 10.36
N ASN A 37 6.20 5.53 11.49
CA ASN A 37 7.27 5.74 12.48
C ASN A 37 8.62 5.16 11.98
N GLU A 38 8.56 4.14 11.13
CA GLU A 38 9.70 3.51 10.48
C GLU A 38 9.41 3.36 8.99
N ASP A 39 10.31 3.89 8.16
CA ASP A 39 10.17 3.88 6.71
C ASP A 39 10.18 2.46 6.12
N ILE A 40 9.41 2.27 5.05
CA ILE A 40 9.56 1.11 4.18
C ILE A 40 10.90 1.26 3.42
N PRO A 41 11.85 0.33 3.57
CA PRO A 41 13.14 0.43 2.91
C PRO A 41 13.05 0.38 1.38
N GLY A 42 14.03 0.98 0.72
CA GLY A 42 14.07 1.10 -0.75
C GLY A 42 14.10 -0.23 -1.50
N ASP A 43 14.67 -1.27 -0.88
CA ASP A 43 14.81 -2.62 -1.41
C ASP A 43 13.60 -3.53 -1.10
N PHE A 44 12.57 -3.03 -0.41
CA PHE A 44 11.39 -3.82 -0.08
C PHE A 44 10.39 -3.83 -1.22
N THR A 45 9.89 -5.03 -1.53
CA THR A 45 8.82 -5.21 -2.52
C THR A 45 7.49 -4.75 -1.94
N ILE A 46 6.78 -3.90 -2.68
CA ILE A 46 5.41 -3.51 -2.34
C ILE A 46 4.45 -4.57 -2.87
N THR A 47 3.62 -5.12 -1.99
CA THR A 47 2.52 -6.02 -2.35
C THR A 47 1.19 -5.41 -1.93
N PHE A 48 0.09 -5.88 -2.53
CA PHE A 48 -1.25 -5.39 -2.21
C PHE A 48 -2.06 -6.52 -1.61
N TYR A 49 -2.66 -6.30 -0.44
CA TYR A 49 -3.62 -7.26 0.12
C TYR A 49 -5.01 -6.98 -0.45
N SER A 50 -5.69 -8.05 -0.87
CA SER A 50 -7.03 -7.92 -1.43
C SER A 50 -8.07 -7.61 -0.37
N TYR A 51 -9.00 -6.74 -0.72
CA TYR A 51 -10.14 -6.45 0.12
C TYR A 51 -11.17 -7.58 0.05
N ASP A 52 -11.63 -8.00 1.22
CA ASP A 52 -12.77 -8.90 1.33
C ASP A 52 -14.06 -8.08 1.39
N TRP A 53 -14.80 -8.06 0.28
CA TRP A 53 -16.04 -7.31 0.13
C TRP A 53 -17.29 -8.10 0.54
N GLN A 54 -17.14 -9.30 1.12
CA GLN A 54 -18.27 -10.18 1.46
C GLN A 54 -19.35 -9.51 2.33
N LEU A 55 -18.99 -8.53 3.16
CA LEU A 55 -19.94 -7.77 3.99
C LEU A 55 -20.84 -6.82 3.18
N ASN A 56 -20.40 -6.39 2.00
CA ASN A 56 -21.17 -5.52 1.11
C ASN A 56 -22.02 -6.32 0.11
N ASP A 57 -21.65 -7.59 -0.13
CA ASP A 57 -22.41 -8.51 -0.99
C ASP A 57 -23.63 -9.12 -0.29
N SER A 58 -23.78 -8.96 1.03
CA SER A 58 -25.01 -9.30 1.74
C SER A 58 -26.08 -8.22 1.54
N GLN A 59 -26.61 -8.14 0.33
CA GLN A 59 -27.95 -7.59 0.09
C GLN A 59 -28.98 -8.73 0.24
N PRO A 60 -30.18 -8.47 0.80
CA PRO A 60 -31.26 -9.45 0.91
C PRO A 60 -31.84 -9.87 -0.45
#